data_AF-A0A968I011-F1
#
_entry.id   AF-A0A968I011-F1
#
_cell.length_a   1.000
_cell.length_b   1.000
_cell.length_c   1.000
_cell.angle_alpha   90.00
_cell.angle_beta   90.00
_cell.angle_gamma   90.00
#
_symmetry.space_group_name_H-M   'P 1'
#
loop_
_entity.id
_entity.type
_entity.pdbx_description
1 polymer ?
#
loop_
_entity_poly.entity_id
_entity_poly.type
_entity_poly.pdbx_seq_one_letter_code
_entity_poly.pdbx_strand_id
1 'polypeptide(L)'
;MKPTLRALALPVHILALLVTLLYSSVALAKSFSLQSLTHDVYFQPDGSVRVVESPVYDFDGSFSFARIEVEPRGNGTVRFEQAVSTDGKPAPTSSVDGNAIRIGFQARDETRGFRFAYTLFGDLDVANDMVLV
;
A
#
# COMPACT_ATOMS: atom_id res chain seq x y z
N MET A 1 6.17 -37.88 57.55
CA MET A 1 5.22 -37.26 56.59
C MET A 1 6.00 -36.78 55.37
N LYS A 2 5.86 -37.45 54.22
CA LYS A 2 6.51 -37.03 52.96
C LYS A 2 5.64 -35.94 52.33
N PRO A 3 6.14 -34.72 52.08
CA PRO A 3 5.37 -33.72 51.36
C PRO A 3 5.08 -34.29 49.97
N THR A 4 3.79 -34.43 49.65
CA THR A 4 3.31 -34.84 48.34
C THR A 4 3.90 -33.90 47.29
N LEU A 5 4.62 -34.47 46.31
CA LEU A 5 5.26 -33.77 45.17
C LEU A 5 4.34 -32.84 44.35
N ARG A 6 3.04 -32.80 44.67
CA ARG A 6 2.04 -31.95 44.02
C ARG A 6 2.07 -30.49 44.45
N ALA A 7 2.64 -30.17 45.62
CA ALA A 7 2.59 -28.80 46.17
C ALA A 7 3.61 -27.82 45.55
N LEU A 8 4.66 -28.33 44.89
CA LEU A 8 5.69 -27.48 44.26
C LEU A 8 5.42 -27.15 42.78
N ALA A 9 4.46 -27.84 42.15
CA ALA A 9 4.18 -27.67 40.72
C ALA A 9 3.41 -26.36 40.44
N LEU A 10 2.45 -26.00 41.30
CA LEU A 10 1.61 -24.82 41.14
C LEU A 10 2.39 -23.50 40.93
N PRO A 11 3.42 -23.15 41.73
CA PRO A 11 4.17 -21.90 41.54
C PRO A 11 5.02 -21.89 40.26
N VAL A 12 5.52 -23.05 39.80
CA VAL A 12 6.30 -23.15 38.55
C VAL A 12 5.40 -22.91 37.33
N HIS A 13 4.17 -23.41 37.35
CA HIS A 13 3.22 -23.23 36.25
C HIS A 13 2.74 -21.76 36.20
N ILE A 14 2.54 -21.13 37.35
CA ILE A 14 2.20 -19.70 37.43
C ILE A 14 3.36 -18.84 36.93
N LEU A 15 4.60 -19.16 37.31
CA LEU A 15 5.78 -18.42 36.84
C LEU A 15 6.00 -18.61 35.33
N ALA A 16 5.84 -19.83 34.81
CA ALA A 16 5.92 -20.10 33.38
C ALA A 16 4.82 -19.35 32.60
N LEU A 17 3.60 -19.32 33.13
CA LEU A 17 2.49 -18.54 32.57
C LEU A 17 2.81 -17.03 32.56
N LEU A 18 3.36 -16.51 33.66
CA LEU A 18 3.75 -15.10 33.79
C LEU A 18 4.85 -14.72 32.79
N VAL A 19 5.85 -15.60 32.63
CA VAL A 19 6.89 -15.43 31.60
C VAL A 19 6.26 -15.45 30.21
N THR A 20 5.39 -16.41 29.89
CA THR A 20 4.72 -16.42 28.57
C THR A 20 3.84 -15.19 28.33
N LEU A 21 3.20 -14.62 29.36
CA LEU A 21 2.44 -13.37 29.23
C LEU A 21 3.34 -12.14 29.03
N LEU A 22 4.53 -12.12 29.63
CA LEU A 22 5.53 -11.06 29.40
C LEU A 22 6.19 -11.18 28.01
N TYR A 23 6.22 -12.40 27.44
CA TYR A 23 6.63 -12.70 26.08
C TYR A 23 5.49 -12.65 25.05
N SER A 24 4.24 -12.34 25.47
CA SER A 24 3.16 -11.95 24.56
C SER A 24 3.54 -10.62 23.95
N SER A 25 4.34 -10.74 22.88
CA SER A 25 4.83 -9.73 21.96
C SER A 25 4.11 -8.40 22.12
N VAL A 26 4.87 -7.38 22.50
CA VAL A 26 4.59 -6.02 22.02
C VAL A 26 4.56 -6.15 20.50
N ALA A 27 3.37 -6.39 19.95
CA ALA A 27 3.13 -6.33 18.53
C ALA A 27 3.31 -4.84 18.22
N LEU A 28 4.55 -4.47 17.87
CA LEU A 28 4.82 -3.19 17.23
C LEU A 28 4.05 -3.25 15.91
N ALA A 29 2.82 -2.76 15.97
CA ALA A 29 1.92 -2.73 14.84
C ALA A 29 2.59 -1.84 13.80
N LYS A 30 3.00 -2.43 12.68
CA LYS A 30 3.48 -1.64 11.55
C LYS A 30 2.34 -0.73 11.11
N SER A 31 2.63 0.54 10.91
CA SER A 31 1.66 1.52 10.45
C SER A 31 2.25 2.36 9.33
N PHE A 32 1.39 3.01 8.57
CA PHE A 32 1.83 3.96 7.57
C PHE A 32 0.82 5.09 7.50
N SER A 33 1.28 6.26 7.09
CA SER A 33 0.42 7.38 6.73
C SER A 33 0.75 7.88 5.32
N LEU A 34 -0.26 8.37 4.63
CA LEU A 34 -0.09 9.04 3.33
C LEU A 34 0.14 10.52 3.62
N GLN A 35 1.40 10.94 3.63
CA GLN A 35 1.80 12.30 3.96
C GLN A 35 1.33 13.29 2.88
N SER A 36 1.42 12.90 1.61
CA SER A 36 0.86 13.65 0.49
C SER A 36 0.47 12.74 -0.66
N LEU A 37 -0.48 13.20 -1.46
CA LEU A 37 -0.89 12.57 -2.70
C LEU A 37 -1.27 13.67 -3.70
N THR A 38 -0.56 13.70 -4.83
CA THR A 38 -0.88 14.58 -5.95
C THR A 38 -1.37 13.76 -7.13
N HIS A 39 -2.46 14.21 -7.74
CA HIS A 39 -2.99 13.69 -9.00
C HIS A 39 -2.91 14.76 -10.07
N ASP A 40 -2.08 14.55 -11.10
CA ASP A 40 -2.13 15.35 -12.32
C ASP A 40 -2.94 14.61 -13.37
N VAL A 41 -4.09 15.18 -13.75
CA VAL A 41 -5.07 14.55 -14.65
C VAL A 41 -5.05 15.23 -16.00
N TYR A 42 -4.83 14.45 -17.07
CA TYR A 42 -4.70 14.93 -18.43
C TYR A 42 -5.75 14.26 -19.33
N PHE A 43 -6.71 15.06 -19.78
CA PHE A 43 -7.73 14.65 -20.76
C PHE A 43 -7.11 14.61 -22.16
N GLN A 44 -7.26 13.48 -22.84
CA GLN A 44 -6.72 13.28 -24.18
C GLN A 44 -7.81 13.51 -25.25
N PRO A 45 -7.45 13.93 -26.47
CA PRO A 45 -8.40 14.11 -27.56
C PRO A 45 -9.18 12.85 -27.95
N ASP A 46 -8.66 11.65 -27.64
CA ASP A 46 -9.31 10.37 -27.91
C ASP A 46 -10.31 9.95 -26.80
N GLY A 47 -10.55 10.82 -25.82
CA GLY A 47 -11.43 10.56 -24.68
C GLY A 47 -10.78 9.74 -23.56
N SER A 48 -9.52 9.32 -23.70
CA SER A 48 -8.78 8.70 -22.60
C SER A 48 -8.31 9.73 -21.58
N VAL A 49 -8.05 9.27 -20.36
CA VAL A 49 -7.55 10.12 -19.27
C VAL A 49 -6.24 9.56 -18.77
N ARG A 50 -5.18 10.34 -18.84
CA ARG A 50 -3.92 9.97 -18.20
C ARG A 50 -3.85 10.61 -16.82
N VAL A 51 -3.69 9.79 -15.79
CA VAL A 51 -3.48 10.23 -14.41
C VAL A 51 -2.03 9.96 -14.03
N VAL A 52 -1.39 10.95 -13.45
CA VAL A 52 -0.10 10.82 -12.77
C VAL A 52 -0.35 10.88 -11.27
N GLU A 53 0.08 9.86 -10.54
CA GLU A 53 0.05 9.88 -9.08
C GLU A 53 1.45 10.04 -8.51
N SER A 54 1.58 10.89 -7.50
CA SER A 54 2.82 11.10 -6.74
C SER A 54 2.58 10.97 -5.23
N PRO A 55 2.39 9.76 -4.69
CA PRO A 55 2.21 9.56 -3.25
C PRO A 55 3.54 9.66 -2.49
N VAL A 56 3.47 10.23 -1.29
CA VAL A 56 4.53 10.18 -0.27
C VAL A 56 3.99 9.48 0.96
N TYR A 57 4.58 8.34 1.30
CA TYR A 57 4.24 7.54 2.47
C TYR A 57 5.23 7.78 3.59
N ASP A 58 4.75 7.83 4.81
CA ASP A 58 5.57 7.72 6.02
C ASP A 58 5.30 6.36 6.67
N PHE A 59 6.35 5.52 6.78
CA PHE A 59 6.24 4.15 7.25
C PHE A 59 6.83 4.01 8.67
N ASP A 60 6.04 3.44 9.58
CA ASP A 60 6.49 2.93 10.88
C ASP A 60 6.49 1.40 10.83
N GLY A 61 7.68 0.81 10.83
CA GLY A 61 7.93 -0.61 10.60
C GLY A 61 8.43 -0.94 9.19
N SER A 62 8.60 -2.24 8.91
CA SER A 62 9.20 -2.71 7.65
C SER A 62 8.18 -3.09 6.58
N PHE A 63 8.25 -2.44 5.41
CA PHE A 63 7.37 -2.65 4.27
C PHE A 63 8.15 -3.05 3.02
N SER A 64 7.50 -3.81 2.13
CA SER A 64 8.13 -4.29 0.90
C SER A 64 7.34 -4.04 -0.38
N PHE A 65 6.11 -3.53 -0.27
CA PHE A 65 5.31 -3.15 -1.43
C PHE A 65 4.14 -2.24 -1.05
N ALA A 66 3.59 -1.56 -2.06
CA ALA A 66 2.27 -0.97 -2.07
C ALA A 66 1.47 -1.59 -3.21
N ARG A 67 0.18 -1.83 -2.99
CA ARG A 67 -0.77 -2.26 -4.03
C ARG A 67 -1.80 -1.16 -4.18
N ILE A 68 -1.96 -0.66 -5.41
CA ILE A 68 -2.93 0.37 -5.76
C ILE A 68 -3.86 -0.24 -6.79
N GLU A 69 -5.15 -0.21 -6.51
CA GLU A 69 -6.21 -0.70 -7.38
C GLU A 69 -7.00 0.49 -7.92
N VAL A 70 -7.23 0.48 -9.23
CA VAL A 70 -7.99 1.53 -9.93
C VAL A 70 -9.17 0.84 -10.60
N GLU A 71 -10.39 1.23 -10.28
CA GLU A 71 -11.61 0.66 -10.86
C GLU A 71 -12.20 1.65 -11.88
N PRO A 72 -12.00 1.44 -13.20
CA PRO A 72 -12.70 2.22 -14.20
C PRO A 72 -14.21 1.98 -14.11
N ARG A 73 -15.00 3.02 -14.40
CA ARG A 73 -16.45 2.97 -14.54
C ARG A 73 -16.85 2.21 -15.81
N GLY A 74 -18.05 1.63 -15.77
CA GLY A 74 -18.64 0.93 -16.92
C GLY A 74 -17.77 -0.23 -17.40
N ASN A 75 -17.55 -0.29 -18.72
CA ASN A 75 -16.65 -1.27 -19.36
C ASN A 75 -15.24 -0.70 -19.58
N GLY A 76 -14.86 0.31 -18.81
CA GLY A 76 -13.57 0.98 -18.94
C GLY A 76 -12.41 0.05 -18.61
N THR A 77 -11.21 0.43 -19.05
CA THR A 77 -9.97 -0.30 -18.75
C THR A 77 -8.90 0.66 -18.24
N VAL A 78 -7.95 0.12 -17.48
CA VAL A 78 -6.80 0.87 -16.98
C VAL A 78 -5.51 0.25 -17.53
N ARG A 79 -4.58 1.10 -17.96
CA ARG A 79 -3.23 0.68 -18.35
C ARG A 79 -2.21 1.44 -17.52
N PHE A 80 -1.46 0.73 -16.70
CA PHE A 80 -0.41 1.30 -15.86
C PHE A 80 0.91 1.48 -16.60
N GLU A 81 1.63 2.52 -16.23
CA GLU A 81 3.05 2.74 -16.51
C GLU A 81 3.91 2.27 -15.32
N GLN A 82 5.22 2.19 -15.49
CA GLN A 82 6.14 1.83 -14.41
C GLN A 82 6.20 2.90 -13.32
N ALA A 83 6.32 2.48 -12.07
CA ALA A 83 6.60 3.36 -10.95
C ALA A 83 8.09 3.69 -10.84
N VAL A 84 8.38 4.90 -10.37
CA VAL A 84 9.72 5.39 -10.05
C VAL A 84 9.76 5.94 -8.62
N SER A 85 10.94 6.00 -8.02
CA SER A 85 11.17 6.68 -6.74
C SER A 85 11.35 8.19 -6.97
N THR A 86 10.80 9.02 -6.09
CA THR A 86 10.96 10.50 -6.13
C THR A 86 11.78 11.04 -4.97
N ASP A 87 12.22 10.17 -4.08
CA ASP A 87 12.95 10.44 -2.84
C ASP A 87 14.47 10.22 -2.96
N GLY A 88 14.96 9.93 -4.18
CA GLY A 88 16.37 9.60 -4.43
C GLY A 88 16.80 8.19 -4.01
N LYS A 89 15.87 7.34 -3.52
CA LYS A 89 16.13 5.94 -3.15
C LYS A 89 16.09 5.03 -4.37
N PRO A 90 16.54 3.76 -4.26
CA PRO A 90 16.53 2.81 -5.37
C PRO A 90 15.16 2.73 -6.04
N ALA A 91 15.17 2.57 -7.36
CA ALA A 91 13.95 2.43 -8.16
C ALA A 91 13.12 1.23 -7.66
N PRO A 92 11.79 1.36 -7.55
CA PRO A 92 10.94 0.25 -7.19
C PRO A 92 10.81 -0.72 -8.37
N THR A 93 10.35 -1.92 -8.08
CA THR A 93 9.83 -2.83 -9.10
C THR A 93 8.34 -2.56 -9.32
N SER A 94 7.84 -2.81 -10.53
CA SER A 94 6.42 -2.67 -10.85
C SER A 94 5.89 -3.93 -11.50
N SER A 95 4.71 -4.38 -11.09
CA SER A 95 3.96 -5.47 -11.72
C SER A 95 2.48 -5.11 -11.75
N VAL A 96 1.77 -5.56 -12.77
CA VAL A 96 0.33 -5.28 -12.97
C VAL A 96 -0.44 -6.59 -12.86
N ASP A 97 -1.51 -6.58 -12.10
CA ASP A 97 -2.47 -7.68 -11.95
C ASP A 97 -3.88 -7.13 -12.12
N GLY A 98 -4.49 -7.39 -13.28
CA GLY A 98 -5.76 -6.81 -13.69
C GLY A 98 -5.72 -5.28 -13.68
N ASN A 99 -6.55 -4.69 -12.83
CA ASN A 99 -6.71 -3.26 -12.62
C ASN A 99 -5.88 -2.71 -11.45
N ALA A 100 -4.91 -3.48 -10.94
CA ALA A 100 -4.03 -3.08 -9.86
C ALA A 100 -2.56 -3.07 -10.27
N ILE A 101 -1.82 -2.08 -9.77
CA ILE A 101 -0.36 -2.04 -9.79
C ILE A 101 0.19 -2.42 -8.42
N ARG A 102 1.19 -3.30 -8.41
CA ARG A 102 2.03 -3.59 -7.26
C ARG A 102 3.40 -2.96 -7.45
N ILE A 103 3.73 -2.02 -6.55
CA ILE A 103 5.01 -1.30 -6.49
C ILE A 103 5.85 -1.95 -5.39
N GLY A 104 6.90 -2.68 -5.75
CA GLY A 104 7.80 -3.35 -4.81
C GLY A 104 8.99 -2.48 -4.41
N PHE A 105 9.25 -2.35 -3.12
CA PHE A 105 10.33 -1.53 -2.54
C PHE A 105 10.84 -2.13 -1.23
N GLN A 106 11.69 -1.40 -0.50
CA GLN A 106 12.04 -1.71 0.89
C GLN A 106 11.93 -0.43 1.69
N ALA A 107 11.17 -0.44 2.77
CA ALA A 107 11.10 0.66 3.72
C ALA A 107 11.19 0.17 5.15
N ARG A 108 11.83 0.95 6.01
CA ARG A 108 11.89 0.72 7.46
C ARG A 108 11.99 2.05 8.19
N ASP A 109 10.95 2.40 8.94
CA ASP A 109 10.91 3.57 9.81
C ASP A 109 11.32 4.85 9.06
N GLU A 110 10.70 5.08 7.90
CA GLU A 110 11.12 6.12 6.96
C GLU A 110 10.02 6.60 6.00
N THR A 111 10.26 7.77 5.42
CA THR A 111 9.45 8.32 4.32
C THR A 111 9.90 7.75 2.97
N ARG A 112 8.94 7.41 2.11
CA ARG A 112 9.16 7.02 0.71
C ARG A 112 8.26 7.81 -0.24
N GLY A 113 8.85 8.34 -1.30
CA GLY A 113 8.13 8.99 -2.39
C GLY A 113 8.13 8.14 -3.64
N PHE A 114 6.96 7.98 -4.25
CA PHE A 114 6.81 7.29 -5.53
C PHE A 114 6.12 8.19 -6.55
N ARG A 115 6.33 7.88 -7.82
CA ARG A 115 5.55 8.44 -8.92
C ARG A 115 5.24 7.35 -9.94
N PHE A 116 4.00 7.27 -10.36
CA PHE A 116 3.57 6.38 -11.44
C PHE A 116 2.44 7.05 -12.22
N ALA A 117 2.05 6.44 -13.33
CA ALA A 117 0.95 6.93 -14.13
C ALA A 117 0.10 5.77 -14.61
N TYR A 118 -1.16 6.06 -14.93
CA TYR A 118 -2.03 5.14 -15.64
C TYR A 118 -2.93 5.90 -16.60
N THR A 119 -3.38 5.19 -17.64
CA THR A 119 -4.36 5.70 -18.59
C THR A 119 -5.67 4.95 -18.41
N LEU A 120 -6.75 5.69 -18.21
CA LEU A 120 -8.12 5.22 -18.20
C LEU A 120 -8.71 5.34 -19.60
N PHE A 121 -9.34 4.28 -20.07
CA PHE A 121 -10.04 4.22 -21.35
C PHE A 121 -11.52 3.94 -21.12
N GLY A 122 -12.40 4.69 -21.79
CA GLY A 122 -13.84 4.50 -21.68
C GLY A 122 -14.43 4.83 -20.31
N ASP A 123 -13.70 5.55 -19.47
CA ASP A 123 -14.11 5.93 -18.10
C ASP A 123 -14.87 7.28 -18.05
N LEU A 124 -14.78 8.07 -19.12
CA LEU A 124 -15.49 9.33 -19.26
C LEU A 124 -16.62 9.22 -20.26
N ASP A 125 -17.76 9.84 -19.92
CA ASP A 125 -18.77 10.19 -20.90
C ASP A 125 -18.29 11.42 -21.70
N VAL A 126 -18.13 11.25 -23.01
CA VAL A 126 -17.75 12.34 -23.92
C VAL A 126 -19.01 13.03 -24.42
N ALA A 127 -19.14 14.33 -24.14
CA ALA A 127 -20.24 15.14 -24.66
C ALA A 127 -20.11 15.31 -26.19
N ASN A 128 -21.21 15.16 -26.90
CA ASN A 128 -21.29 15.45 -28.34
C ASN A 128 -21.72 16.90 -28.55
N ASP A 129 -20.75 17.80 -28.63
CA ASP A 129 -21.01 19.20 -28.95
C ASP A 129 -21.15 19.39 -30.47
N MET A 130 -22.19 20.09 -30.91
CA MET A 130 -22.38 20.51 -32.30
C MET A 130 -22.27 22.03 -32.40
N VAL A 131 -21.40 22.53 -33.29
CA VAL A 131 -21.35 23.95 -33.66
C VAL A 131 -21.93 24.09 -35.07
N LEU A 132 -23.07 24.77 -35.18
CA LEU A 132 -23.65 25.12 -36.47
C LEU A 132 -22.88 26.34 -37.02
N VAL A 133 -22.34 26.20 -38.24
CA VAL A 133 -21.69 27.30 -38.99
C VAL A 133 -22.74 28.06 -39.78
#